data_AF-A0AB37STZ7-F1
#
_entry.id   AF-A0AB37STZ7-F1
#
_cell.length_a   1.000
_cell.length_b   1.000
_cell.length_c   1.000
_cell.angle_alpha   90.00
_cell.angle_beta   90.00
_cell.angle_gamma   90.00
#
_symmetry.space_group_name_H-M   'P 1'
#
loop_
_entity.id
_entity.type
_entity.pdbx_description
1 polymer ?
#
loop_
_entity_poly.entity_id
_entity_poly.type
_entity_poly.pdbx_seq_one_letter_code
_entity_poly.pdbx_strand_id
1 'polypeptide(L)'
;MATGALSFEEIAVTRRWLAKRGVEVVTPSRLLAARVGPRLSRTVPGRFRRLAAALAVGVLLGVAYGFFDFRDGEAPGSVYVCFVGGALQVAHWWSYLRREQELGPLPVMDRRSGRRPPALGILGGWYASSFVVTFGGGVALALAVHLSTPAKAKAYATGWLLALGWAALCCSVILLGTLRRPVHAEDRASMAVDTELRVMDSQFAIPGVYAVVVLYDPLVGDGPPTEFTGWLIAYAVLGMGTTLLGLWQHHRRPALPPGDYATPVGCERLA
;
A
#
# COMPACT_ATOMS: atom_id res chain seq x y z
N MET A 1 5.09 -1.83 -32.25
CA MET A 1 5.39 -0.68 -31.37
C MET A 1 6.04 -1.21 -30.11
N ALA A 2 7.24 -0.75 -29.74
CA ALA A 2 7.98 -1.28 -28.60
C ALA A 2 7.19 -1.07 -27.30
N THR A 3 6.69 -2.16 -26.71
CA THR A 3 5.84 -2.17 -25.50
C THR A 3 6.57 -1.74 -24.21
N GLY A 4 7.89 -1.53 -24.26
CA GLY A 4 8.75 -1.27 -23.10
C GLY A 4 9.42 0.10 -23.04
N ALA A 5 9.01 1.09 -23.85
CA ALA A 5 9.56 2.44 -23.74
C ALA A 5 8.96 3.20 -22.54
N LEU A 6 9.79 3.99 -21.87
CA LEU A 6 9.37 4.94 -20.85
C LEU A 6 8.55 6.07 -21.48
N SER A 7 7.44 6.43 -20.85
CA SER A 7 6.64 7.59 -21.28
C SER A 7 7.29 8.91 -20.82
N PHE A 8 6.99 10.00 -21.53
CA PHE A 8 7.42 11.34 -21.10
C PHE A 8 6.89 11.71 -19.70
N GLU A 9 5.69 11.24 -19.34
CA GLU A 9 5.15 11.44 -18.00
C GLU A 9 5.97 10.69 -16.93
N GLU A 10 6.32 9.42 -17.18
CA GLU A 10 7.13 8.59 -16.28
C GLU A 10 8.51 9.23 -16.03
N ILE A 11 9.12 9.81 -17.07
CA ILE A 11 10.38 10.56 -16.97
C ILE A 11 10.20 11.85 -16.17
N ALA A 12 9.16 12.64 -16.47
CA ALA A 12 8.92 13.92 -15.83
C ALA A 12 8.55 13.80 -14.34
N VAL A 13 7.76 12.80 -13.94
CA VAL A 13 7.46 12.54 -12.52
C VAL A 13 8.69 12.05 -11.77
N THR A 14 9.55 11.24 -12.41
CA THR A 14 10.80 10.79 -11.81
C THR A 14 11.74 11.97 -11.54
N ARG A 15 11.90 12.86 -12.52
CA ARG A 15 12.70 14.09 -12.36
C ARG A 15 12.18 14.96 -11.21
N ARG A 16 10.87 15.17 -11.13
CA ARG A 16 10.26 15.93 -10.02
C ARG A 16 10.46 15.26 -8.66
N TRP A 17 10.42 13.92 -8.62
CA TRP A 17 10.64 13.16 -7.39
C TRP A 17 12.09 13.25 -6.90
N LEU A 18 13.06 13.21 -7.82
CA LEU A 18 14.48 13.42 -7.54
C LEU A 18 14.76 14.86 -7.07
N ALA A 19 14.20 15.86 -7.75
CA ALA A 19 14.37 17.27 -7.39
C ALA A 19 13.86 17.57 -5.97
N LYS A 20 12.70 16.99 -5.58
CA LYS A 20 12.18 17.07 -4.20
C LYS A 20 13.11 16.47 -3.14
N ARG A 21 14.06 15.64 -3.54
CA ARG A 21 15.06 14.99 -2.68
C ARG A 21 16.46 15.59 -2.83
N GLY A 22 16.56 16.78 -3.46
CA GLY A 22 17.81 17.51 -3.62
C GLY A 22 18.69 17.03 -4.79
N VAL A 23 18.14 16.21 -5.69
CA VAL A 23 18.88 15.68 -6.85
C VAL A 23 18.29 16.27 -8.13
N GLU A 24 19.02 17.18 -8.77
CA GLU A 24 18.63 17.78 -10.05
C GLU A 24 19.29 17.05 -11.22
N VAL A 25 18.49 16.47 -12.11
CA VAL A 25 18.95 15.75 -13.31
C VAL A 25 18.16 16.21 -14.52
N VAL A 26 18.83 16.28 -15.69
CA VAL A 26 18.16 16.60 -16.96
C VAL A 26 17.29 15.42 -17.38
N THR A 27 17.91 14.23 -17.45
CA THR A 27 17.26 12.98 -17.83
C THR A 27 17.60 11.92 -16.78
N PRO A 28 16.65 11.42 -15.97
CA PRO A 28 16.93 10.36 -15.00
C PRO A 28 17.40 9.08 -15.68
N SER A 29 18.20 8.28 -14.97
CA SER A 29 18.68 7.00 -15.51
C SER A 29 17.49 6.10 -15.85
N ARG A 30 17.66 5.24 -16.86
CA ARG A 30 16.59 4.33 -17.31
C ARG A 30 16.06 3.47 -16.16
N LEU A 31 16.96 2.98 -15.30
CA LEU A 31 16.61 2.22 -14.11
C LEU A 31 15.71 3.03 -13.18
N LEU A 32 16.09 4.26 -12.82
CA LEU A 32 15.32 5.10 -11.91
C LEU A 32 13.96 5.47 -12.51
N ALA A 33 13.93 5.86 -13.78
CA ALA A 33 12.69 6.20 -14.48
C ALA A 33 11.74 5.00 -14.58
N ALA A 34 12.26 3.79 -14.81
CA ALA A 34 11.45 2.57 -14.88
C ALA A 34 10.85 2.15 -13.53
N ARG A 35 11.46 2.55 -12.43
CA ARG A 35 10.99 2.18 -11.09
C ARG A 35 10.14 3.28 -10.45
N VAL A 36 10.58 4.53 -10.49
CA VAL A 36 9.86 5.66 -9.91
C VAL A 36 8.66 6.05 -10.79
N GLY A 37 8.85 6.07 -12.12
CA GLY A 37 7.86 6.53 -13.09
C GLY A 37 6.50 5.84 -12.94
N PRO A 38 6.41 4.50 -13.05
CA PRO A 38 5.13 3.80 -12.94
C PRO A 38 4.41 3.97 -11.60
N ARG A 39 5.13 4.25 -10.51
CA ARG A 39 4.56 4.45 -9.17
C ARG A 39 3.91 5.82 -9.01
N LEU A 40 4.47 6.85 -9.66
CA LEU A 40 4.03 8.24 -9.52
C LEU A 40 3.26 8.77 -10.74
N SER A 41 3.37 8.10 -11.88
CA SER A 41 2.63 8.42 -13.08
C SER A 41 1.14 8.17 -12.86
N ARG A 42 0.30 9.10 -13.33
CA ARG A 42 -1.15 8.92 -13.38
C ARG A 42 -1.52 7.97 -14.51
N THR A 43 -0.73 7.97 -15.58
CA THR A 43 -0.93 7.11 -16.74
C THR A 43 0.01 5.91 -16.69
N VAL A 44 -0.53 4.77 -16.26
CA VAL A 44 0.12 3.47 -16.46
C VAL A 44 -0.73 2.66 -17.42
N PRO A 45 -0.18 2.20 -18.56
CA PRO A 45 -0.92 1.41 -19.54
C PRO A 45 -1.66 0.24 -18.88
N GLY A 46 -2.95 0.09 -19.21
CA GLY A 46 -3.78 -0.98 -18.66
C GLY A 46 -4.06 -0.93 -17.14
N ARG A 47 -3.68 0.15 -16.42
CA ARG A 47 -4.02 0.32 -14.99
C ARG A 47 -5.53 0.34 -14.80
N PHE A 48 -6.25 1.11 -15.61
CA PHE A 48 -7.72 1.21 -15.52
C PHE A 48 -8.39 -0.16 -15.65
N ARG A 49 -8.03 -0.96 -16.66
CA ARG A 49 -8.55 -2.32 -16.84
C ARG A 49 -8.30 -3.21 -15.62
N ARG A 50 -7.12 -3.10 -14.99
CA ARG A 50 -6.78 -3.87 -13.79
C ARG A 50 -7.57 -3.42 -12.56
N LEU A 51 -7.76 -2.11 -12.39
CA LEU A 51 -8.59 -1.56 -11.33
C LEU A 51 -10.06 -1.95 -11.52
N ALA A 52 -10.58 -1.90 -12.74
CA ALA A 52 -11.94 -2.34 -13.06
C ALA A 52 -12.13 -3.84 -12.78
N ALA A 53 -11.17 -4.69 -13.18
CA ALA A 53 -11.20 -6.11 -12.85
C ALA A 53 -11.15 -6.36 -11.34
N ALA A 54 -10.32 -5.60 -10.60
CA ALA A 54 -10.23 -5.72 -9.14
C ALA A 54 -11.50 -5.23 -8.43
N LEU A 55 -12.12 -4.17 -8.93
CA LEU A 55 -13.44 -3.72 -8.47
C LEU A 55 -14.48 -4.83 -8.66
N ALA A 56 -14.53 -5.43 -9.86
CA ALA A 56 -15.45 -6.52 -10.14
C ALA A 56 -15.21 -7.72 -9.21
N VAL A 57 -13.95 -8.11 -8.98
CA VAL A 57 -13.60 -9.18 -8.03
C VAL A 57 -14.02 -8.82 -6.61
N GLY A 58 -13.74 -7.60 -6.14
CA GLY A 58 -14.13 -7.14 -4.81
C GLY A 58 -15.64 -7.15 -4.60
N VAL A 59 -16.41 -6.70 -5.60
CA VAL A 59 -17.87 -6.75 -5.58
C VAL A 59 -18.38 -8.20 -5.58
N LEU A 60 -17.83 -9.07 -6.44
CA LEU A 60 -18.22 -10.48 -6.49
C LEU A 60 -17.93 -11.21 -5.17
N LEU A 61 -16.80 -10.92 -4.52
CA LEU A 61 -16.48 -11.45 -3.20
C LEU A 61 -17.48 -10.98 -2.14
N GLY A 62 -17.85 -9.70 -2.14
CA GLY A 62 -18.89 -9.18 -1.26
C GLY A 62 -20.25 -9.81 -1.50
N VAL A 63 -20.65 -10.00 -2.77
CA VAL A 63 -21.90 -10.68 -3.14
C VAL A 63 -21.88 -12.13 -2.69
N ALA A 64 -20.81 -12.87 -2.96
CA ALA A 64 -20.64 -14.25 -2.52
C ALA A 64 -20.70 -14.36 -1.00
N TYR A 65 -20.03 -13.45 -0.28
CA TYR A 65 -20.11 -13.38 1.18
C TYR A 65 -21.55 -13.21 1.67
N GLY A 66 -22.30 -12.24 1.10
CA GLY A 66 -23.72 -12.06 1.39
C GLY A 66 -24.50 -13.35 1.22
N PHE A 67 -24.35 -14.04 0.07
CA PHE A 67 -25.02 -15.33 -0.19
C PHE A 67 -24.76 -16.42 0.85
N PHE A 68 -23.56 -16.49 1.42
CA PHE A 68 -23.23 -17.46 2.46
C PHE A 68 -23.72 -17.06 3.85
N ASP A 69 -23.80 -15.76 4.14
CA ASP A 69 -24.14 -15.21 5.47
C ASP A 69 -25.65 -14.91 5.66
N PHE A 70 -26.43 -14.87 4.57
CA PHE A 70 -27.89 -14.62 4.56
C PHE A 70 -28.74 -15.62 5.38
N ARG A 71 -28.15 -16.61 6.05
CA ARG A 71 -28.88 -17.51 6.95
C ARG A 71 -29.27 -16.87 8.28
N ASP A 72 -28.56 -15.83 8.75
CA ASP A 72 -28.75 -15.30 10.11
C ASP A 72 -28.82 -13.75 10.24
N GLY A 73 -28.66 -12.97 9.16
CA GLY A 73 -28.78 -11.50 9.17
C GLY A 73 -28.20 -10.80 7.94
N GLU A 74 -28.33 -9.47 7.86
CA GLU A 74 -27.65 -8.65 6.85
C GLU A 74 -26.18 -8.43 7.24
N ALA A 75 -25.28 -8.61 6.28
CA ALA A 75 -23.85 -8.38 6.43
C ALA A 75 -23.53 -6.89 6.65
N PRO A 76 -22.57 -6.53 7.52
CA PRO A 76 -22.18 -5.13 7.70
C PRO A 76 -21.67 -4.52 6.38
N GLY A 77 -22.12 -3.32 6.04
CA GLY A 77 -21.72 -2.60 4.83
C GLY A 77 -20.20 -2.40 4.71
N SER A 78 -19.51 -2.26 5.83
CA SER A 78 -18.05 -2.14 5.94
C SER A 78 -17.29 -3.34 5.37
N VAL A 79 -17.91 -4.53 5.34
CA VAL A 79 -17.32 -5.74 4.76
C VAL A 79 -17.13 -5.57 3.25
N TYR A 80 -18.14 -5.05 2.55
CA TYR A 80 -18.07 -4.77 1.12
C TYR A 80 -16.99 -3.72 0.80
N VAL A 81 -16.92 -2.67 1.63
CA VAL A 81 -15.90 -1.62 1.50
C VAL A 81 -14.50 -2.20 1.68
N CYS A 82 -14.30 -3.10 2.66
CA CYS A 82 -13.03 -3.78 2.86
C CYS A 82 -12.64 -4.67 1.67
N PHE A 83 -13.59 -5.44 1.10
CA PHE A 83 -13.32 -6.30 -0.05
C PHE A 83 -12.89 -5.48 -1.27
N VAL A 84 -13.68 -4.48 -1.63
CA VAL A 84 -13.40 -3.59 -2.76
C VAL A 84 -12.11 -2.80 -2.52
N GLY A 85 -11.96 -2.20 -1.35
CA GLY A 85 -10.77 -1.41 -0.99
C GLY A 85 -9.49 -2.22 -1.03
N GLY A 86 -9.48 -3.41 -0.42
CA GLY A 86 -8.34 -4.34 -0.45
C GLY A 86 -7.98 -4.82 -1.86
N ALA A 87 -8.98 -5.19 -2.66
CA ALA A 87 -8.77 -5.60 -4.05
C ALA A 87 -8.17 -4.46 -4.89
N LEU A 88 -8.71 -3.24 -4.78
CA LEU A 88 -8.20 -2.05 -5.46
C LEU A 88 -6.78 -1.70 -5.01
N GLN A 89 -6.49 -1.80 -3.70
CA GLN A 89 -5.16 -1.54 -3.15
C GLN A 89 -4.11 -2.49 -3.73
N VAL A 90 -4.39 -3.80 -3.73
CA VAL A 90 -3.50 -4.82 -4.32
C VAL A 90 -3.37 -4.62 -5.82
N ALA A 91 -4.45 -4.32 -6.53
CA ALA A 91 -4.41 -4.12 -7.97
C ALA A 91 -3.64 -2.86 -8.36
N HIS A 92 -3.76 -1.79 -7.58
CA HIS A 92 -2.98 -0.57 -7.77
C HIS A 92 -1.49 -0.87 -7.59
N TRP A 93 -1.13 -1.58 -6.50
CA TRP A 93 0.22 -2.05 -6.25
C TRP A 93 0.76 -2.91 -7.39
N TRP A 94 0.01 -3.94 -7.78
CA TRP A 94 0.34 -4.84 -8.89
C TRP A 94 0.48 -4.11 -10.23
N SER A 95 -0.24 -2.99 -10.40
CA SER A 95 -0.30 -2.29 -11.67
C SER A 95 1.07 -1.74 -12.12
N TYR A 96 1.78 -1.10 -11.20
CA TYR A 96 3.08 -0.52 -11.49
C TYR A 96 4.19 -1.57 -11.57
N LEU A 97 4.01 -2.72 -10.92
CA LEU A 97 4.99 -3.81 -10.96
C LEU A 97 5.02 -4.54 -12.28
N ARG A 98 3.84 -4.79 -12.83
CA ARG A 98 3.72 -5.29 -14.20
C ARG A 98 4.30 -4.29 -15.19
N ARG A 99 4.08 -2.99 -14.96
CA ARG A 99 4.69 -1.95 -15.80
C ARG A 99 6.22 -1.97 -15.68
N GLU A 100 6.78 -2.12 -14.48
CA GLU A 100 8.22 -2.29 -14.25
C GLU A 100 8.76 -3.52 -15.01
N GLN A 101 8.02 -4.65 -15.01
CA GLN A 101 8.39 -5.85 -15.77
C GLN A 101 8.32 -5.67 -17.30
N GLU A 102 7.34 -4.90 -17.80
CA GLU A 102 7.18 -4.60 -19.23
C GLU A 102 8.30 -3.72 -19.79
N LEU A 103 8.95 -2.91 -18.95
CA LEU A 103 10.06 -2.02 -19.34
C LEU A 103 11.40 -2.76 -19.56
N GLY A 104 11.42 -4.07 -19.29
CA GLY A 104 12.55 -4.97 -19.52
C GLY A 104 13.27 -5.39 -18.23
N PRO A 105 14.25 -6.30 -18.35
CA PRO A 105 15.03 -6.75 -17.20
C PRO A 105 15.82 -5.57 -16.62
N LEU A 106 15.66 -5.36 -15.31
CA LEU A 106 16.44 -4.39 -14.57
C LEU A 106 17.67 -5.09 -13.97
N PRO A 107 18.84 -4.43 -13.92
CA PRO A 107 20.02 -4.99 -13.27
C PRO A 107 19.70 -5.35 -11.82
N VAL A 108 19.99 -6.61 -11.47
CA VAL A 108 19.83 -7.14 -10.12
C VAL A 108 21.20 -7.15 -9.47
N MET A 109 21.32 -6.48 -8.33
CA MET A 109 22.56 -6.52 -7.56
C MET A 109 22.73 -7.92 -6.95
N ASP A 110 23.91 -8.51 -7.09
CA ASP A 110 24.19 -9.85 -6.57
C ASP A 110 23.93 -9.91 -5.05
N ARG A 111 23.25 -10.97 -4.61
CA ARG A 111 22.89 -11.18 -3.20
C ARG A 111 24.09 -11.20 -2.27
N ARG A 112 25.28 -11.55 -2.80
CA ARG A 112 26.53 -11.61 -2.03
C ARG A 112 27.22 -10.25 -1.90
N SER A 113 26.95 -9.30 -2.80
CA SER A 113 27.63 -7.99 -2.82
C SER A 113 26.87 -6.89 -2.08
N GLY A 114 25.59 -7.11 -1.74
CA GLY A 114 24.74 -6.12 -1.06
C GLY A 114 24.04 -6.68 0.19
N ARG A 115 24.27 -6.05 1.35
CA ARG A 115 23.49 -6.30 2.57
C ARG A 115 22.06 -5.83 2.31
N ARG A 116 21.12 -6.77 2.16
CA ARG A 116 19.69 -6.44 2.03
C ARG A 116 19.28 -5.55 3.21
N PRO A 117 18.59 -4.41 2.97
CA PRO A 117 18.11 -3.59 4.08
C PRO A 117 17.19 -4.42 4.97
N PRO A 118 17.35 -4.36 6.30
CA PRO A 118 16.51 -5.11 7.23
C PRO A 118 15.05 -4.67 7.08
N ALA A 119 14.10 -5.60 7.23
CA ALA A 119 12.67 -5.31 7.08
C ALA A 119 12.21 -4.16 8.00
N LEU A 120 12.75 -4.11 9.23
CA LEU A 120 12.52 -3.02 10.18
C LEU A 120 13.08 -1.67 9.72
N GLY A 121 14.17 -1.65 8.94
CA GLY A 121 14.71 -0.42 8.35
C GLY A 121 13.84 0.13 7.20
N ILE A 122 13.16 -0.77 6.49
CA ILE A 122 12.21 -0.41 5.41
C ILE A 122 10.89 0.06 6.03
N LEU A 123 10.26 -0.79 6.85
CA LEU A 123 8.93 -0.54 7.40
C LEU A 123 8.94 0.50 8.52
N GLY A 124 10.00 0.51 9.33
CA GLY A 124 10.04 1.29 10.58
C GLY A 124 9.17 0.68 11.68
N GLY A 125 9.44 1.08 12.93
CA GLY A 125 8.63 0.65 14.08
C GLY A 125 7.17 1.10 13.99
N TRP A 126 6.93 2.30 13.44
CA TRP A 126 5.58 2.87 13.28
C TRP A 126 4.65 1.98 12.46
N TYR A 127 5.16 1.34 11.40
CA TYR A 127 4.34 0.52 10.53
C TYR A 127 3.90 -0.75 11.24
N ALA A 128 4.83 -1.38 11.99
CA ALA A 128 4.50 -2.51 12.84
C ALA A 128 3.46 -2.13 13.89
N SER A 129 3.60 -0.97 14.54
CA SER A 129 2.61 -0.46 15.48
C SER A 129 1.24 -0.23 14.83
N SER A 130 1.17 0.43 13.67
CA SER A 130 -0.08 0.65 12.93
C SER A 130 -0.75 -0.66 12.54
N PHE A 131 0.03 -1.63 12.04
CA PHE A 131 -0.46 -2.95 11.66
C PHE A 131 -1.02 -3.72 12.86
N VAL A 132 -0.29 -3.76 13.98
CA VAL A 132 -0.72 -4.44 15.21
C VAL A 132 -1.94 -3.76 15.83
N VAL A 133 -1.97 -2.42 15.89
CA VAL A 133 -3.13 -1.67 16.39
C VAL A 133 -4.35 -1.94 15.53
N THR A 134 -4.22 -1.86 14.21
CA THR A 134 -5.34 -2.06 13.28
C THR A 134 -5.84 -3.50 13.35
N PHE A 135 -5.01 -4.49 13.04
CA PHE A 135 -5.50 -5.86 12.92
C PHE A 135 -5.60 -6.57 14.26
N GLY A 136 -4.61 -6.41 15.14
CA GLY A 136 -4.65 -6.99 16.48
C GLY A 136 -5.70 -6.32 17.38
N GLY A 137 -5.72 -4.99 17.40
CA GLY A 137 -6.74 -4.23 18.14
C GLY A 137 -8.15 -4.45 17.58
N GLY A 138 -8.29 -4.49 16.26
CA GLY A 138 -9.57 -4.80 15.60
C GLY A 138 -10.07 -6.21 15.94
N VAL A 139 -9.21 -7.23 15.91
CA VAL A 139 -9.57 -8.60 16.33
C VAL A 139 -9.99 -8.64 17.79
N ALA A 140 -9.23 -8.00 18.68
CA ALA A 140 -9.56 -7.97 20.11
C ALA A 140 -10.91 -7.29 20.36
N LEU A 141 -11.19 -6.17 19.68
CA LEU A 141 -12.45 -5.45 19.82
C LEU A 141 -13.62 -6.24 19.20
N ALA A 142 -13.42 -6.88 18.05
CA ALA A 142 -14.44 -7.74 17.43
C ALA A 142 -14.77 -8.95 18.32
N LEU A 143 -13.77 -9.58 18.94
CA LEU A 143 -13.98 -10.66 19.90
C LEU A 143 -14.70 -10.17 21.15
N ALA A 144 -14.38 -8.98 21.67
CA ALA A 144 -15.09 -8.39 22.79
C ALA A 144 -16.59 -8.23 22.46
N VAL A 145 -16.91 -7.64 21.31
CA VAL A 145 -18.30 -7.53 20.81
C VAL A 145 -18.93 -8.92 20.69
N HIS A 146 -18.25 -9.88 20.07
CA HIS A 146 -18.80 -11.22 19.87
C HIS A 146 -19.14 -11.95 21.18
N LEU A 147 -18.33 -11.76 22.23
CA LEU A 147 -18.49 -12.44 23.51
C LEU A 147 -19.50 -11.76 24.44
N SER A 148 -19.65 -10.43 24.35
CA SER A 148 -20.49 -9.67 25.29
C SER A 148 -21.90 -9.36 24.77
N THR A 149 -22.24 -9.72 23.53
CA THR A 149 -23.48 -9.24 22.89
C THR A 149 -24.41 -10.39 22.44
N PRO A 150 -25.73 -10.14 22.33
CA PRO A 150 -26.71 -11.12 21.88
C PRO A 150 -26.49 -11.56 20.42
N ALA A 151 -27.12 -12.67 20.01
CA ALA A 151 -26.84 -13.38 18.74
C ALA A 151 -26.75 -12.49 17.48
N LYS A 152 -27.60 -11.46 17.35
CA LYS A 152 -27.56 -10.54 16.19
C LYS A 152 -26.26 -9.73 16.09
N ALA A 153 -25.68 -9.32 17.21
CA ALA A 153 -24.42 -8.57 17.24
C ALA A 153 -23.19 -9.49 17.04
N LYS A 154 -23.36 -10.81 17.17
CA LYS A 154 -22.33 -11.78 16.83
C LYS A 154 -22.08 -11.88 15.33
N ALA A 155 -23.14 -11.79 14.51
CA ALA A 155 -23.02 -11.77 13.05
C ALA A 155 -22.18 -10.56 12.59
N TYR A 156 -22.46 -9.37 13.15
CA TYR A 156 -21.65 -8.17 12.93
C TYR A 156 -20.16 -8.41 13.23
N ALA A 157 -19.85 -8.95 14.42
CA ALA A 157 -18.48 -9.22 14.82
C ALA A 157 -17.78 -10.24 13.91
N THR A 158 -18.49 -11.28 13.47
CA THR A 158 -17.96 -12.28 12.52
C THR A 158 -17.65 -11.66 11.17
N GLY A 159 -18.58 -10.87 10.61
CA GLY A 159 -18.36 -10.18 9.34
C GLY A 159 -17.20 -9.19 9.42
N TRP A 160 -17.11 -8.46 10.53
CA TRP A 160 -15.99 -7.55 10.76
C TRP A 160 -14.64 -8.30 10.86
N LEU A 161 -14.59 -9.46 11.54
CA LEU A 161 -13.39 -10.29 11.58
C LEU A 161 -12.97 -10.77 10.19
N LEU A 162 -13.93 -11.18 9.34
CA LEU A 162 -13.65 -11.57 7.97
C LEU A 162 -13.08 -10.39 7.15
N ALA A 163 -13.69 -9.21 7.29
CA ALA A 163 -13.24 -7.99 6.64
C ALA A 163 -11.81 -7.60 7.05
N LEU A 164 -11.51 -7.67 8.35
CA LEU A 164 -10.16 -7.46 8.88
C LEU A 164 -9.17 -8.51 8.36
N GLY A 165 -9.58 -9.79 8.29
CA GLY A 165 -8.78 -10.87 7.74
C GLY A 165 -8.42 -10.63 6.27
N TRP A 166 -9.39 -10.22 5.46
CA TRP A 166 -9.17 -9.85 4.06
C TRP A 166 -8.23 -8.66 3.91
N ALA A 167 -8.48 -7.58 4.67
CA ALA A 167 -7.63 -6.39 4.65
C ALA A 167 -6.18 -6.72 5.09
N ALA A 168 -6.01 -7.55 6.12
CA ALA A 168 -4.71 -8.02 6.58
C ALA A 168 -4.00 -8.86 5.50
N LEU A 169 -4.74 -9.71 4.79
CA LEU A 169 -4.21 -10.49 3.67
C LEU A 169 -3.72 -9.57 2.54
N CYS A 170 -4.53 -8.59 2.12
CA CYS A 170 -4.17 -7.61 1.09
C CYS A 170 -2.90 -6.83 1.46
N CYS A 171 -2.84 -6.31 2.69
CA CYS A 171 -1.65 -5.63 3.21
C CYS A 171 -0.43 -6.58 3.24
N SER A 172 -0.62 -7.82 3.67
CA SER A 172 0.44 -8.82 3.74
C SER A 172 0.99 -9.19 2.36
N VAL A 173 0.14 -9.31 1.34
CA VAL A 173 0.57 -9.54 -0.06
C VAL A 173 1.49 -8.42 -0.54
N ILE A 174 1.10 -7.17 -0.29
CA ILE A 174 1.89 -5.99 -0.66
C ILE A 174 3.22 -5.98 0.10
N LEU A 175 3.19 -6.19 1.41
CA LEU A 175 4.39 -6.20 2.25
C LEU A 175 5.35 -7.33 1.89
N LEU A 176 4.85 -8.56 1.82
CA LEU A 176 5.67 -9.72 1.47
C LEU A 176 6.24 -9.57 0.07
N GLY A 177 5.46 -9.09 -0.90
CA GLY A 177 5.96 -8.82 -2.25
C GLY A 177 7.04 -7.74 -2.26
N THR A 178 6.84 -6.66 -1.51
CA THR A 178 7.79 -5.54 -1.40
C THR A 178 9.08 -5.97 -0.71
N LEU A 179 8.98 -6.72 0.39
CA LEU A 179 10.13 -7.19 1.14
C LEU A 179 10.87 -8.27 0.37
N ARG A 180 10.17 -9.26 -0.22
CA ARG A 180 10.77 -10.43 -0.87
C ARG A 180 11.44 -10.14 -2.21
N ARG A 181 11.12 -9.02 -2.86
CA ARG A 181 11.70 -8.64 -4.16
C ARG A 181 13.23 -8.55 -4.16
N PRO A 182 13.88 -8.95 -5.27
CA PRO A 182 15.31 -8.70 -5.45
C PRO A 182 15.61 -7.19 -5.45
N VAL A 183 16.83 -6.82 -5.08
CA VAL A 183 17.30 -5.43 -5.08
C VAL A 183 17.75 -5.10 -6.50
N HIS A 184 17.07 -4.15 -7.15
CA HIS A 184 17.46 -3.67 -8.47
C HIS A 184 18.27 -2.39 -8.31
N ALA A 185 19.59 -2.51 -8.42
CA ALA A 185 20.56 -1.44 -8.24
C ALA A 185 21.83 -1.73 -9.04
N GLU A 186 22.40 -0.70 -9.67
CA GLU A 186 23.71 -0.75 -10.33
C GLU A 186 24.83 -0.30 -9.37
N ASP A 187 24.50 0.62 -8.46
CA ASP A 187 25.43 1.24 -7.53
C ASP A 187 24.78 1.52 -6.15
N ARG A 188 25.53 2.14 -5.23
CA ARG A 188 25.02 2.48 -3.89
C ARG A 188 23.88 3.51 -3.93
N ALA A 189 23.90 4.42 -4.90
CA ALA A 189 22.88 5.45 -5.08
C ALA A 189 21.53 4.81 -5.49
N SER A 190 21.57 3.91 -6.46
CA SER A 190 20.43 3.12 -6.91
C SER A 190 19.89 2.20 -5.81
N MET A 191 20.75 1.68 -4.93
CA MET A 191 20.33 0.91 -3.75
C MET A 191 19.56 1.78 -2.73
N ALA A 192 19.99 3.02 -2.51
CA ALA A 192 19.25 3.95 -1.67
C ALA A 192 17.86 4.25 -2.25
N VAL A 193 17.77 4.43 -3.57
CA VAL A 193 16.48 4.60 -4.25
C VAL A 193 15.62 3.33 -4.16
N ASP A 194 16.17 2.13 -4.36
CA ASP A 194 15.42 0.87 -4.15
C ASP A 194 14.80 0.81 -2.75
N THR A 195 15.59 1.19 -1.74
CA THR A 195 15.13 1.20 -0.34
C THR A 195 13.98 2.18 -0.14
N GLU A 196 14.10 3.41 -0.66
CA GLU A 196 13.04 4.41 -0.59
C GLU A 196 11.78 3.99 -1.34
N LEU A 197 11.92 3.35 -2.51
CA LEU A 197 10.79 2.80 -3.26
C LEU A 197 10.09 1.68 -2.51
N ARG A 198 10.81 0.82 -1.77
CA ARG A 198 10.17 -0.18 -0.90
C ARG A 198 9.41 0.44 0.25
N VAL A 199 9.90 1.56 0.79
CA VAL A 199 9.18 2.31 1.81
C VAL A 199 7.87 2.86 1.23
N MET A 200 7.93 3.48 0.05
CA MET A 200 6.74 3.94 -0.68
C MET A 200 5.78 2.79 -1.01
N ASP A 201 6.30 1.63 -1.44
CA ASP A 201 5.49 0.44 -1.73
C ASP A 201 4.78 -0.07 -0.46
N SER A 202 5.44 -0.04 0.71
CA SER A 202 4.82 -0.39 1.99
C SER A 202 3.73 0.60 2.42
N GLN A 203 3.88 1.88 2.07
CA GLN A 203 2.85 2.89 2.32
C GLN A 203 1.62 2.70 1.45
N PHE A 204 1.66 1.93 0.36
CA PHE A 204 0.42 1.56 -0.32
C PHE A 204 -0.44 0.62 0.53
N ALA A 205 0.16 -0.15 1.43
CA ALA A 205 -0.55 -1.00 2.39
C ALA A 205 -0.93 -0.20 3.66
N ILE A 206 -1.72 0.87 3.52
CA ILE A 206 -2.13 1.77 4.61
C ILE A 206 -3.07 1.03 5.59
N PRO A 207 -2.60 0.51 6.75
CA PRO A 207 -3.43 -0.33 7.60
C PRO A 207 -4.54 0.48 8.27
N GLY A 208 -4.21 1.69 8.74
CA GLY A 208 -5.14 2.55 9.48
C GLY A 208 -6.40 2.97 8.72
N VAL A 209 -6.42 2.89 7.38
CA VAL A 209 -7.66 3.11 6.61
C VAL A 209 -8.72 2.08 6.98
N TYR A 210 -8.33 0.81 7.18
CA TYR A 210 -9.25 -0.25 7.58
C TYR A 210 -9.76 -0.09 9.00
N ALA A 211 -9.01 0.60 9.88
CA ALA A 211 -9.50 0.96 11.20
C ALA A 211 -10.64 1.99 11.12
N VAL A 212 -10.64 2.87 10.11
CA VAL A 212 -11.69 3.88 9.91
C VAL A 212 -12.92 3.28 9.21
N VAL A 213 -12.73 2.30 8.31
CA VAL A 213 -13.83 1.66 7.57
C VAL A 213 -14.87 1.04 8.52
N VAL A 214 -14.50 0.63 9.73
CA VAL A 214 -15.45 0.12 10.73
C VAL A 214 -16.50 1.16 11.16
N LEU A 215 -16.19 2.45 11.03
CA LEU A 215 -17.13 3.53 11.34
C LEU A 215 -18.20 3.71 10.27
N TYR A 216 -18.09 3.03 9.12
CA TYR A 216 -19.11 3.07 8.08
C TYR A 216 -20.46 2.55 8.58
N ASP A 217 -20.48 1.41 9.28
CA ASP A 217 -21.74 0.77 9.72
C ASP A 217 -22.52 1.61 10.76
N PRO A 218 -21.88 2.18 11.81
CA PRO A 218 -22.55 3.14 12.69
C PRO A 218 -23.12 4.37 11.96
N LEU A 219 -22.49 4.83 10.88
CA LEU A 219 -22.93 6.01 10.14
C LEU A 219 -24.16 5.76 9.27
N VAL A 220 -24.34 4.53 8.77
CA VAL A 220 -25.46 4.18 7.88
C VAL A 220 -26.65 3.55 8.61
N GLY A 221 -26.54 3.31 9.92
CA GLY A 221 -27.64 2.81 10.76
C GLY A 221 -27.64 1.29 10.96
N ASP A 222 -26.79 0.54 10.26
CA ASP A 222 -26.61 -0.91 10.38
C ASP A 222 -25.61 -1.28 11.48
N GLY A 223 -25.60 -0.46 12.54
CA GLY A 223 -24.45 -0.27 13.41
C GLY A 223 -24.26 -1.33 14.50
N PRO A 224 -23.04 -1.42 15.04
CA PRO A 224 -22.73 -2.21 16.23
C PRO A 224 -23.55 -1.73 17.45
N PRO A 225 -23.61 -2.53 18.53
CA PRO A 225 -24.28 -2.11 19.77
C PRO A 225 -23.73 -0.76 20.25
N THR A 226 -24.62 0.14 20.65
CA THR A 226 -24.31 1.55 20.97
C THR A 226 -23.25 1.70 22.06
N GLU A 227 -23.17 0.75 22.97
CA GLU A 227 -22.15 0.65 24.03
C GLU A 227 -20.71 0.51 23.49
N PHE A 228 -20.53 0.02 22.26
CA PHE A 228 -19.22 -0.13 21.61
C PHE A 228 -18.83 1.04 20.70
N THR A 229 -19.75 1.97 20.41
CA THR A 229 -19.47 3.07 19.47
C THR A 229 -18.28 3.91 19.90
N GLY A 230 -18.16 4.25 21.20
CA GLY A 230 -17.01 4.99 21.72
C GLY A 230 -15.68 4.24 21.56
N TRP A 231 -15.69 2.92 21.77
CA TRP A 231 -14.52 2.06 21.59
C TRP A 231 -14.09 1.97 20.13
N LEU A 232 -15.04 1.90 19.20
CA LEU A 232 -14.76 1.89 17.76
C LEU A 232 -14.17 3.21 17.27
N ILE A 233 -14.66 4.34 17.79
CA ILE A 233 -14.07 5.66 17.50
C ILE A 233 -12.64 5.72 18.03
N ALA A 234 -12.40 5.31 19.28
CA ALA A 234 -11.07 5.29 19.87
C ALA A 234 -10.11 4.39 19.06
N TYR A 235 -10.57 3.22 18.65
CA TYR A 235 -9.84 2.30 17.78
C TYR A 235 -9.50 2.93 16.41
N ALA A 236 -10.47 3.54 15.75
CA ALA A 236 -10.27 4.21 14.46
C ALA A 236 -9.26 5.36 14.56
N VAL A 237 -9.37 6.19 15.61
CA VAL A 237 -8.43 7.28 15.91
C VAL A 237 -7.03 6.73 16.15
N LEU A 238 -6.88 5.65 16.92
CA LEU A 238 -5.57 5.06 17.22
C LEU A 238 -4.93 4.43 15.96
N GLY A 239 -5.70 3.66 15.19
CA GLY A 239 -5.22 3.01 13.96
C GLY A 239 -4.85 4.01 12.88
N MET A 240 -5.68 5.03 12.64
CA MET A 240 -5.37 6.08 11.67
C MET A 240 -4.27 7.01 12.19
N GLY A 241 -4.29 7.38 13.47
CA GLY A 241 -3.30 8.27 14.08
C GLY A 241 -1.88 7.72 14.00
N THR A 242 -1.69 6.44 14.33
CA THR A 242 -0.37 5.77 14.19
C THR A 242 0.11 5.71 12.74
N THR A 243 -0.82 5.52 11.81
CA THR A 243 -0.55 5.52 10.37
C THR A 243 -0.13 6.91 9.87
N LEU A 244 -0.88 7.96 10.23
CA LEU A 244 -0.59 9.34 9.86
C LEU A 244 0.74 9.83 10.45
N LEU A 245 1.03 9.47 11.71
CA LEU A 245 2.30 9.79 12.35
C LEU A 245 3.48 9.17 11.58
N GLY A 246 3.32 7.92 11.14
CA GLY A 246 4.29 7.23 10.30
C GLY A 246 4.52 7.88 8.94
N LEU A 247 3.44 8.26 8.26
CA LEU A 247 3.51 8.99 6.99
C LEU A 247 4.21 10.35 7.15
N TRP A 248 3.91 11.06 8.24
CA TRP A 248 4.55 12.34 8.55
C TRP A 248 6.05 12.20 8.84
N GLN A 249 6.44 11.19 9.63
CA GLN A 249 7.85 10.88 9.87
C GLN A 249 8.57 10.51 8.56
N HIS A 250 7.90 9.80 7.65
CA HIS A 250 8.47 9.51 6.34
C HIS A 250 8.69 10.77 5.49
N HIS A 251 7.73 11.69 5.47
CA HIS A 251 7.88 12.96 4.75
C HIS A 251 9.06 13.81 5.25
N ARG A 252 9.56 13.53 6.47
CA ARG A 252 10.73 14.19 7.07
C ARG A 252 12.04 13.42 6.90
N ARG A 253 12.06 12.32 6.13
CA ARG A 253 13.30 11.56 5.91
C ARG A 253 14.36 12.40 5.18
N PRO A 254 15.65 12.19 5.50
CA PRO A 254 16.74 12.95 4.91
C PRO A 254 16.85 12.75 3.39
N ALA A 255 17.54 13.69 2.73
CA ALA A 255 17.83 13.66 1.31
C ALA A 255 18.52 12.35 0.88
N LEU A 256 18.41 12.01 -0.41
CA LEU A 256 19.13 10.86 -0.98
C LEU A 256 20.65 11.06 -0.80
N PRO A 257 21.42 9.97 -0.57
CA PRO A 257 22.87 10.10 -0.44
C PRO A 257 23.49 10.65 -1.73
N PRO A 258 24.67 11.26 -1.70
CA PRO A 258 25.39 11.63 -2.92
C PRO A 258 25.63 10.41 -3.81
N GLY A 259 25.46 10.55 -5.12
CA GLY A 259 25.61 9.44 -6.06
C GLY A 259 25.30 9.81 -7.50
N ASP A 260 25.60 8.90 -8.43
CA ASP A 260 25.27 9.08 -9.85
C ASP A 260 23.81 8.66 -10.09
N TYR A 261 22.95 9.66 -10.23
CA TYR A 261 21.53 9.45 -10.52
C TYR A 261 21.20 9.70 -12.01
N ALA A 262 22.16 10.18 -12.80
CA ALA A 262 22.20 10.39 -14.26
C ALA A 262 23.15 11.54 -14.65
N THR A 263 23.12 11.94 -15.94
CA THR A 263 23.77 13.15 -16.43
C THR A 263 23.31 14.40 -15.65
N PRO A 264 24.23 15.07 -14.93
CA PRO A 264 23.92 16.26 -14.17
C PRO A 264 23.58 17.43 -15.10
N VAL A 265 22.77 18.37 -14.59
CA VAL A 265 22.50 19.65 -15.26
C VAL A 265 23.82 20.41 -15.40
N GLY A 266 24.33 20.58 -16.62
CA GLY A 266 25.55 21.35 -16.89
C GLY A 266 26.61 20.68 -17.77
N CYS A 267 26.50 19.38 -18.07
CA CYS A 267 27.46 18.69 -18.96
C CYS A 267 27.23 18.95 -20.46
N GLU A 268 26.13 19.61 -20.85
CA GLU A 268 25.81 19.88 -22.27
C GLU A 268 26.64 21.02 -22.90
N ARG A 269 27.55 21.68 -22.16
CA ARG A 269 28.38 22.78 -22.69
C ARG A 269 29.83 22.41 -23.00
N LEU A 270 30.21 21.13 -22.95
CA LEU A 270 31.58 20.68 -23.21
C LEU A 270 31.67 19.55 -24.25
N ALA A 271 30.69 19.44 -25.15
CA ALA A 271 30.75 18.59 -26.33
C ALA A 271 30.72 19.45 -27.60
#